data_AF-A0A0S3R3H9-F1
#
_entry.id   AF-A0A0S3R3H9-F1
#
_cell.length_a   1.000
_cell.length_b   1.000
_cell.length_c   1.000
_cell.angle_alpha   90.00
_cell.angle_beta   90.00
_cell.angle_gamma   90.00
#
_symmetry.space_group_name_H-M   'P 1'
#
loop_
_entity.id
_entity.type
_entity.pdbx_description
1 polymer ?
#
loop_
_entity_poly.entity_id
_entity_poly.type
_entity_poly.pdbx_seq_one_letter_code
_entity_poly.pdbx_strand_id
1 'polypeptide(L)' 'KFDYPTDTLLGGQNLARDDRLVSSVSEKDYSSRAFFMVIQLDGNLIAYPKNSPTSGTYAYWTSNTFVDL' A
#
# COMPACT_ATOMS: atom_id res chain seq x y z
N LYS A 1 0.15 -19.28 -0.74
CA LYS A 1 1.37 -18.75 -1.42
C LYS A 1 1.66 -17.40 -0.77
N PHE A 2 2.77 -17.26 -0.05
CA PHE A 2 3.06 -16.09 0.80
C PHE A 2 3.94 -15.05 0.10
N ASP A 3 4.36 -15.29 -1.14
CA ASP A 3 5.28 -14.38 -1.83
C ASP A 3 4.58 -13.11 -2.37
N TYR A 4 3.25 -13.06 -2.31
CA TYR A 4 2.43 -11.98 -2.85
C TYR A 4 1.36 -11.58 -1.83
N PRO A 5 1.72 -10.80 -0.80
CA PRO A 5 0.75 -10.33 0.18
C PRO A 5 -0.33 -9.48 -0.52
N THR A 6 -1.60 -9.72 -0.17
CA THR A 6 -2.74 -9.01 -0.79
C THR A 6 -3.18 -7.83 0.07
N ASP A 7 -3.60 -8.09 1.29
CA ASP A 7 -4.13 -7.10 2.23
C ASP A 7 -3.42 -7.13 3.59
N THR A 8 -2.59 -8.16 3.82
CA THR A 8 -1.90 -8.43 5.07
C THR A 8 -0.42 -8.72 4.80
N LEU A 9 0.47 -8.10 5.58
CA LEU A 9 1.90 -8.42 5.62
C LEU A 9 2.23 -9.17 6.91
N LEU A 10 2.55 -10.44 6.79
CA LEU A 10 2.95 -11.34 7.86
C LEU A 10 4.45 -11.26 8.14
N GLY A 11 4.88 -11.74 9.31
CA GLY A 11 6.30 -11.82 9.65
C GLY A 11 7.11 -12.63 8.63
N GLY A 12 8.24 -12.07 8.20
CA GLY A 12 9.11 -12.68 7.19
C GLY A 12 8.73 -12.37 5.74
N GLN A 13 7.58 -11.74 5.49
CA GLN A 13 7.26 -11.19 4.17
C GLN A 13 7.88 -9.80 4.02
N ASN A 14 8.25 -9.46 2.78
CA ASN A 14 8.72 -8.15 2.42
C ASN A 14 7.76 -7.51 1.42
N LEU A 15 7.54 -6.20 1.55
CA LEU A 15 6.85 -5.40 0.55
C LEU A 15 7.95 -4.65 -0.21
N ALA A 16 8.15 -4.96 -1.50
CA ALA A 16 9.18 -4.28 -2.28
C ALA A 16 8.69 -2.91 -2.76
N ARG A 17 9.59 -2.13 -3.39
CA ARG A 17 9.19 -0.91 -4.08
C ARG A 17 8.20 -1.25 -5.19
N ASP A 18 7.21 -0.38 -5.35
CA ASP A 18 6.04 -0.51 -6.24
C ASP A 18 5.07 -1.65 -5.91
N ASP A 19 5.38 -2.53 -4.94
CA ASP A 19 4.42 -3.51 -4.46
C ASP A 19 3.31 -2.84 -3.65
N ARG A 20 2.11 -3.40 -3.75
CA ARG A 20 0.90 -2.83 -3.15
C ARG A 20 0.21 -3.83 -2.23
N LEU A 21 -0.14 -3.34 -1.04
CA LEU A 21 -1.16 -3.95 -0.21
C LEU A 21 -2.48 -3.26 -0.50
N VAL A 22 -3.55 -4.01 -0.72
CA VAL A 22 -4.85 -3.49 -1.10
C VAL A 22 -5.87 -3.90 -0.05
N SER A 23 -6.61 -2.94 0.51
CA SER A 23 -7.54 -3.22 1.60
C SER A 23 -8.65 -4.19 1.17
N SER A 24 -9.11 -5.02 2.10
CA SER A 24 -10.38 -5.75 2.04
C SER A 24 -11.50 -4.92 2.70
N VAL A 25 -12.78 -5.20 2.36
CA VAL A 25 -13.94 -4.55 3.00
C VAL A 25 -14.18 -5.15 4.38
N SER A 26 -14.03 -6.47 4.45
CA SER A 26 -14.15 -7.25 5.67
C SER A 26 -13.42 -8.58 5.49
N GLU A 27 -13.27 -9.35 6.57
CA GLU A 27 -12.72 -10.70 6.53
C GLU A 27 -13.44 -11.63 5.53
N LYS A 28 -14.68 -11.31 5.14
CA LYS A 28 -15.50 -12.14 4.24
C LYS A 28 -15.78 -11.47 2.89
N ASP A 29 -15.35 -10.22 2.70
CA ASP A 29 -15.62 -9.45 1.48
C ASP A 29 -14.34 -8.76 0.98
N TYR A 30 -13.78 -9.36 -0.06
CA TYR A 30 -12.58 -8.89 -0.77
C TYR A 30 -12.90 -8.06 -2.02
N SER A 31 -14.17 -7.70 -2.25
CA SER A 31 -14.62 -7.09 -3.51
C SER A 31 -14.38 -5.59 -3.59
N SER A 32 -14.46 -4.87 -2.48
CA SER A 32 -14.20 -3.43 -2.42
C SER A 32 -12.85 -3.12 -1.75
N ARG A 33 -12.02 -2.45 -2.54
CA ARG A 33 -10.65 -2.06 -2.22
C ARG A 33 -10.70 -0.57 -1.93
N ALA A 34 -11.07 -0.14 -0.72
CA ALA A 34 -11.21 1.30 -0.45
C ALA A 34 -9.86 2.03 -0.53
N PHE A 35 -8.81 1.37 -0.07
CA PHE A 35 -7.45 1.90 -0.02
C PHE A 35 -6.42 0.91 -0.55
N PHE A 36 -5.26 1.43 -0.90
CA PHE A 36 -4.04 0.63 -1.04
C PHE A 36 -2.86 1.34 -0.40
N MET A 37 -1.88 0.57 0.05
CA MET A 37 -0.59 1.04 0.52
C MET A 37 0.49 0.61 -0.47
N VAL A 38 1.48 1.47 -0.70
CA VAL A 38 2.58 1.23 -1.63
C VAL A 38 3.88 1.81 -1.08
N ILE A 39 5.00 1.10 -1.25
CA ILE A 39 6.33 1.70 -1.11
C ILE A 39 6.69 2.33 -2.45
N GLN A 40 6.75 3.65 -2.50
CA GLN A 40 7.13 4.38 -3.71
C GLN A 40 8.63 4.22 -4.01
N LEU A 41 9.05 4.62 -5.22
CA LEU A 41 10.44 4.52 -5.66
C LEU A 41 11.42 5.28 -4.76
N ASP A 42 10.96 6.37 -4.14
CA ASP A 42 11.68 7.17 -3.16
C ASP A 42 11.78 6.51 -1.77
N GLY A 43 11.17 5.34 -1.56
CA GLY A 43 11.16 4.64 -0.28
C GLY A 43 10.09 5.12 0.71
N ASN A 44 9.20 6.03 0.31
CA ASN A 44 8.07 6.42 1.15
C ASN A 44 6.98 5.35 1.13
N LEU A 45 6.42 5.02 2.30
CA LEU A 45 5.24 4.18 2.40
C LEU A 45 4.01 5.09 2.47
N ILE A 46 3.13 4.99 1.46
CA ILE A 46 1.97 5.87 1.34
C ILE A 46 0.69 5.05 1.22
N ALA A 47 -0.39 5.52 1.88
CA ALA A 47 -1.74 5.02 1.70
C ALA A 47 -2.56 5.96 0.82
N TYR A 48 -3.22 5.41 -0.20
CA TYR A 48 -4.07 6.12 -1.14
C TYR A 48 -5.48 5.51 -1.18
N PRO A 49 -6.53 6.32 -1.39
CA PRO A 49 -7.81 5.79 -1.84
C PRO A 49 -7.65 5.13 -3.22
N LYS A 50 -8.33 4.00 -3.47
CA LYS A 50 -8.13 3.18 -4.68
C LYS A 50 -8.36 3.90 -6.01
N ASN A 51 -9.30 4.84 -6.04
CA ASN A 51 -9.66 5.58 -7.25
C ASN A 51 -8.95 6.93 -7.34
N SER A 52 -7.82 7.08 -6.63
CA SER A 52 -7.04 8.31 -6.62
C SER A 52 -5.71 8.15 -7.35
N PRO A 53 -5.21 9.20 -8.02
CA PRO A 53 -3.84 9.23 -8.52
C PRO A 53 -2.82 9.04 -7.39
N THR A 54 -1.70 8.38 -7.69
CA THR A 54 -0.56 8.24 -6.76
C THR A 54 0.29 9.51 -6.75
N SER A 55 -0.29 10.63 -6.31
CA SER A 55 0.41 11.90 -6.10
C SER A 55 0.20 12.39 -4.67
N GLY A 56 1.12 13.21 -4.15
CA GLY A 56 1.09 13.68 -2.75
C GLY A 56 -0.24 14.34 -2.34
N THR A 57 -0.93 15.01 -3.26
CA THR A 57 -2.22 15.67 -3.02
C THR A 57 -3.34 14.71 -2.62
N TYR A 58 -3.28 13.45 -3.07
CA TYR A 58 -4.31 12.45 -2.79
C TYR A 58 -3.86 11.42 -1.74
N ALA A 59 -2.70 11.62 -1.12
CA ALA A 59 -2.25 10.76 -0.03
C ALA A 59 -3.21 10.88 1.15
N TYR A 60 -3.77 9.76 1.59
CA TYR A 60 -4.54 9.69 2.83
C TYR A 60 -3.61 9.71 4.04
N TRP A 61 -2.46 9.03 3.92
CA TRP A 61 -1.43 8.95 4.96
C TRP A 61 -0.06 8.68 4.34
N THR A 62 1.01 9.13 5.00
CA THR A 62 2.42 8.98 4.59
C THR A 62 3.29 8.62 5.80
N SER A 63 4.28 7.73 5.61
CA SER A 63 5.29 7.42 6.63
C SER A 63 6.39 8.48 6.73
N ASN A 64 6.56 9.29 5.67
CA ASN A 64 7.66 10.25 5.51
C ASN A 64 9.05 9.62 5.64
N THR A 65 9.21 8.45 5.01
CA THR A 65 10.49 7.72 4.94
C THR A 65 11.15 7.83 3.57
N PHE A 66 10.73 8.80 2.76
CA PHE A 66 11.38 9.08 1.48
C PHE A 66 12.85 9.44 1.69
N VAL A 67 13.70 9.01 0.76
CA VAL A 67 15.06 9.53 0.66
C VAL A 67 14.99 10.89 -0.03
N ASP A 68 15.41 11.93 0.68
CA ASP A 68 15.73 13.21 0.05
C ASP A 68 16.91 13.01 -0.90
N LEU A 69 16.72 13.30 -2.19
CA LEU A 69 17.76 13.34 -3.21
C LEU A 69 18.45 14.70 -3.25
#